data_AF-A0A9D4ZKF2-F1
#
_entry.id   AF-A0A9D4ZKF2-F1
#
_cell.length_a   1.000
_cell.length_b   1.000
_cell.length_c   1.000
_cell.angle_alpha   90.00
_cell.angle_beta   90.00
_cell.angle_gamma   90.00
#
_symmetry.space_group_name_H-M   'P 1'
#
loop_
_entity.id
_entity.type
_entity.pdbx_description
1 polymer ?
#
loop_
_entity_poly.entity_id
_entity_poly.type
_entity_poly.pdbx_seq_one_letter_code
_entity_poly.pdbx_strand_id
1 'polypeptide(L)'
;MVNTPHNPTGKVFSRKELELIASLCKEHDALAFTDEVYHRLIFGWKIGWAVAPPNLTWGVRQAHAFLTFATATPFQWASVAALKAPESFYKELTEDYSSKKDILVKGLKEVGFEVFEPQGTYFVMADHTPFGFASDVEFCKFLIEEVGVAAIPPSVFYTNPDDGKNLVRFAFCKDTDTLKQAVERMKLKLKKKVVSHA
;
A
#
# COMPACT_ATOMS: atom_id res chain seq x y z
N MET A 1 10.72 11.79 -5.82
CA MET A 1 9.33 11.53 -5.40
C MET A 1 9.37 10.78 -4.08
N VAL A 2 8.53 11.13 -3.12
CA VAL A 2 8.42 10.48 -1.81
C VAL A 2 6.97 10.05 -1.62
N ASN A 3 6.72 8.79 -1.25
CA ASN A 3 5.38 8.33 -0.93
C ASN A 3 5.29 7.93 0.54
N THR A 4 4.45 8.60 1.32
CA THR A 4 4.28 8.35 2.75
C THR A 4 2.83 8.62 3.18
N PRO A 5 2.13 7.67 3.82
CA PRO A 5 2.50 6.26 4.00
C PRO A 5 2.83 5.52 2.69
N HIS A 6 3.85 4.68 2.69
CA HIS A 6 4.46 4.09 1.50
C HIS A 6 3.74 2.83 1.00
N ASN A 7 3.33 2.80 -0.26
CA ASN A 7 2.93 1.60 -0.98
C ASN A 7 4.14 1.03 -1.73
N PRO A 8 4.52 -0.25 -1.51
CA PRO A 8 3.73 -1.32 -0.90
C PRO A 8 4.00 -1.63 0.57
N THR A 9 5.03 -1.04 1.17
CA THR A 9 5.58 -1.50 2.45
C THR A 9 4.74 -1.17 3.69
N GLY A 10 3.84 -0.19 3.59
CA GLY A 10 3.14 0.39 4.73
C GLY A 10 3.99 1.26 5.65
N LYS A 11 5.26 1.55 5.31
CA LYS A 11 6.13 2.45 6.08
C LYS A 11 5.56 3.85 6.14
N VAL A 12 5.59 4.46 7.33
CA VAL A 12 5.37 5.89 7.52
C VAL A 12 6.73 6.52 7.80
N PHE A 13 7.15 7.44 6.92
CA PHE A 13 8.42 8.13 7.10
C PHE A 13 8.36 9.02 8.34
N SER A 14 9.36 8.89 9.20
CA SER A 14 9.49 9.72 10.39
C SER A 14 9.85 11.15 10.01
N ARG A 15 9.57 12.09 10.91
CA ARG A 15 9.95 13.49 10.75
C ARG A 15 11.43 13.67 10.44
N LYS A 16 12.32 12.92 11.11
CA LYS A 16 13.77 12.97 10.88
C LYS A 16 14.16 12.54 9.46
N GLU A 17 13.56 11.47 8.96
CA GLU A 17 13.80 11.01 7.58
C GLU A 17 13.31 12.05 6.55
N LEU A 18 12.13 12.65 6.79
CA LEU A 18 11.60 13.70 5.91
C LEU A 18 12.43 14.98 5.95
N GLU A 19 12.94 15.36 7.12
CA GLU A 19 13.83 16.52 7.27
C GLU A 19 15.17 16.31 6.55
N LEU A 20 15.72 15.10 6.59
CA LEU A 20 16.90 14.73 5.81
C LEU A 20 16.64 14.79 4.30
N ILE A 21 15.51 14.24 3.82
CA ILE A 21 15.16 14.34 2.40
C ILE A 21 14.99 15.81 2.00
N ALA A 22 14.30 16.61 2.82
CA ALA A 22 14.12 18.03 2.58
C ALA A 22 15.44 18.80 2.55
N SER A 23 16.41 18.47 3.41
CA SER A 23 17.73 19.12 3.39
C SER A 23 18.49 18.80 2.11
N LEU A 24 18.47 17.55 1.66
CA LEU A 24 19.09 17.13 0.40
C LEU A 24 18.43 17.78 -0.82
N CYS A 25 17.09 17.88 -0.83
CA CYS A 25 16.39 18.60 -1.90
C CYS A 25 16.80 20.07 -1.98
N LYS A 26 17.00 20.73 -0.84
CA LYS A 26 17.48 22.12 -0.80
C LYS A 26 18.94 22.24 -1.25
N GLU A 27 19.79 21.33 -0.79
CA GLU A 27 21.22 21.31 -1.15
C GLU A 27 21.44 21.13 -2.66
N HIS A 28 20.63 20.28 -3.29
CA HIS A 28 20.77 19.94 -4.70
C HIS A 28 19.80 20.67 -5.63
N ASP A 29 19.09 21.70 -5.14
CA ASP A 29 18.07 22.44 -5.89
C ASP A 29 17.04 21.52 -6.59
N ALA A 30 16.61 20.47 -5.88
CA ALA A 30 15.72 19.45 -6.41
C ALA A 30 14.27 19.67 -5.96
N LEU A 31 13.33 19.47 -6.88
CA LEU A 31 11.91 19.48 -6.59
C LEU A 31 11.48 18.20 -5.87
N ALA A 32 10.79 18.35 -4.74
CA ALA A 32 10.14 17.26 -4.03
C ALA A 32 8.67 17.12 -4.46
N PHE A 33 8.32 15.95 -4.98
CA PHE A 33 6.92 15.53 -5.15
C PHE A 33 6.58 14.54 -4.04
N THR A 34 5.59 14.87 -3.20
CA THR A 34 5.10 13.97 -2.15
C THR A 34 3.75 13.38 -2.54
N ASP A 35 3.66 12.06 -2.45
CA ASP A 35 2.41 11.30 -2.61
C ASP A 35 1.92 10.90 -1.21
N GLU A 36 0.85 11.55 -0.76
CA GLU A 36 0.26 11.42 0.58
C GLU A 36 -1.18 10.86 0.52
N VAL A 37 -1.52 10.09 -0.51
CA VAL A 37 -2.89 9.61 -0.78
C VAL A 37 -3.51 8.78 0.35
N TYR A 38 -2.70 8.19 1.24
CA TYR A 38 -3.20 7.38 2.35
C TYR A 38 -3.61 8.18 3.58
N HIS A 39 -3.43 9.51 3.58
CA HIS A 39 -3.86 10.36 4.69
C HIS A 39 -5.39 10.45 4.80
N ARG A 40 -6.11 10.42 3.66
CA ARG A 40 -7.58 10.41 3.60
C ARG A 40 -8.05 9.56 2.42
N LEU A 41 -8.55 8.36 2.70
CA LEU A 41 -8.92 7.39 1.68
C LEU A 41 -10.27 7.74 1.03
N ILE A 42 -10.25 8.09 -0.25
CA ILE A 42 -11.45 8.22 -1.10
C ILE A 42 -11.15 7.50 -2.42
N PHE A 43 -11.89 6.44 -2.75
CA PHE A 43 -11.66 5.62 -3.95
C PHE A 43 -12.75 5.81 -5.00
N GLY A 44 -12.41 5.55 -6.26
CA GLY A 44 -13.37 5.41 -7.36
C GLY A 44 -13.86 6.71 -8.00
N TRP A 45 -13.74 7.86 -7.32
CA TRP A 45 -14.26 9.14 -7.84
C TRP A 45 -13.29 9.90 -8.75
N LYS A 46 -12.03 9.45 -8.82
CA LYS A 46 -10.94 10.12 -9.56
C LYS A 46 -10.81 11.61 -9.22
N ILE A 47 -11.06 11.96 -7.96
CA ILE A 47 -10.77 13.29 -7.41
C ILE A 47 -9.45 13.22 -6.65
N GLY A 48 -8.54 14.14 -6.98
CA GLY A 48 -7.30 14.38 -6.26
C GLY A 48 -6.96 15.87 -6.32
N TRP A 49 -5.96 16.28 -5.55
CA TRP A 49 -5.50 17.66 -5.51
C TRP A 49 -3.97 17.70 -5.35
N ALA A 50 -3.38 18.79 -5.81
CA ALA A 50 -1.97 19.09 -5.59
C ALA A 50 -1.87 20.46 -4.90
N VAL A 51 -1.03 20.55 -3.88
CA VAL A 51 -0.72 21.80 -3.18
C VAL A 51 0.75 22.12 -3.46
N ALA A 52 1.02 23.31 -4.00
CA ALA A 52 2.37 23.76 -4.30
C ALA A 52 2.47 25.29 -4.25
N PRO A 53 3.68 25.86 -4.18
CA PRO A 53 3.90 27.29 -4.38
C PRO A 53 3.30 27.81 -5.70
N PRO A 54 2.85 29.08 -5.76
CA PRO A 54 2.18 29.64 -6.94
C PRO A 54 2.92 29.42 -8.26
N ASN A 55 4.25 29.61 -8.27
CA ASN A 55 5.10 29.41 -9.44
C ASN A 55 5.12 27.95 -9.94
N LEU A 56 5.00 26.97 -9.05
CA LEU A 56 4.96 25.55 -9.41
C LEU A 56 3.54 25.08 -9.80
N THR A 57 2.50 25.63 -9.15
CA THR A 57 1.11 25.25 -9.48
C THR A 57 0.72 25.59 -10.92
N TRP A 58 1.35 26.60 -11.52
CA TRP A 58 1.07 26.98 -12.91
C TRP A 58 1.31 25.82 -13.88
N GLY A 59 2.47 25.15 -13.78
CA GLY A 59 2.81 24.03 -14.66
C GLY A 59 1.86 22.85 -14.50
N VAL A 60 1.48 22.52 -13.26
CA VAL A 60 0.49 21.46 -12.95
C VAL A 60 -0.86 21.76 -13.59
N ARG A 61 -1.32 23.02 -13.48
CA ARG A 61 -2.60 23.46 -14.07
C ARG A 61 -2.59 23.43 -15.59
N GLN A 62 -1.50 23.82 -16.23
CA GLN A 62 -1.36 23.73 -17.69
C GLN A 62 -1.44 22.29 -18.16
N ALA A 63 -0.65 21.39 -17.54
CA ALA A 63 -0.69 19.96 -17.87
C ALA A 63 -2.11 19.38 -17.68
N HIS A 64 -2.76 19.66 -16.55
CA HIS A 64 -4.12 19.20 -16.29
C HIS A 64 -5.12 19.72 -17.34
N ALA A 65 -5.01 20.98 -17.76
CA ALA A 65 -5.91 21.57 -18.75
C ALA A 65 -5.86 20.84 -20.11
N PHE A 66 -4.70 20.31 -20.49
CA PHE A 66 -4.52 19.57 -21.74
C PHE A 66 -4.72 18.05 -21.63
N LEU A 67 -4.59 17.48 -20.42
CA LEU A 67 -4.81 16.05 -20.20
C LEU A 67 -6.28 15.71 -19.98
N THR A 68 -6.97 16.47 -19.12
CA THR A 68 -8.34 16.17 -18.68
C THR A 68 -9.27 17.38 -18.72
N PHE A 69 -8.72 18.59 -18.92
CA PHE A 69 -9.43 19.88 -18.89
C PHE A 69 -10.01 20.21 -17.51
N ALA A 70 -11.02 19.46 -17.07
CA ALA A 70 -11.71 19.60 -15.80
C ALA A 70 -12.02 18.22 -15.18
N THR A 71 -12.28 18.19 -13.88
CA THR A 71 -12.70 16.97 -13.18
C THR A 71 -14.21 16.95 -12.97
N ALA A 72 -14.82 15.76 -12.82
CA ALA A 72 -16.26 15.58 -12.67
C ALA A 72 -16.86 16.45 -11.53
N THR A 73 -17.66 17.46 -11.90
CA THR A 73 -18.25 18.45 -10.99
C THR A 73 -19.04 17.85 -9.82
N PRO A 74 -19.90 16.82 -10.01
CA PRO A 74 -20.63 16.23 -8.89
C PRO A 74 -19.70 15.66 -7.80
N PHE A 75 -18.57 15.07 -8.19
CA PHE A 75 -17.59 14.53 -7.26
C PHE A 75 -16.71 15.60 -6.62
N GLN A 76 -16.54 16.77 -7.24
CA GLN A 76 -15.96 17.93 -6.57
C GLN A 76 -16.82 18.36 -5.37
N TRP A 77 -18.15 18.47 -5.57
CA TRP A 77 -19.09 18.77 -4.47
C TRP A 77 -19.10 17.70 -3.38
N ALA A 78 -19.10 16.43 -3.78
CA ALA A 78 -19.04 15.33 -2.83
C ALA A 78 -17.72 15.32 -2.04
N SER A 79 -16.60 15.74 -2.66
CA SER A 79 -15.31 15.89 -1.98
C SER A 79 -15.32 17.03 -0.97
N VAL A 80 -16.04 18.13 -1.24
CA VAL A 80 -16.26 19.19 -0.24
C VAL A 80 -17.00 18.64 0.99
N ALA A 81 -18.02 17.81 0.79
CA ALA A 81 -18.73 17.15 1.88
C ALA A 81 -17.79 16.21 2.66
N ALA A 82 -16.98 15.40 1.97
CA ALA A 82 -16.03 14.49 2.60
C ALA A 82 -14.94 15.24 3.40
N LEU A 83 -14.39 16.33 2.87
CA LEU A 83 -13.39 17.15 3.58
C LEU A 83 -13.96 17.83 4.84
N LYS A 84 -15.27 18.09 4.85
CA LYS A 84 -16.00 18.65 6.00
C LYS A 84 -16.58 17.58 6.92
N ALA A 85 -16.36 16.30 6.64
CA ALA A 85 -16.81 15.22 7.51
C ALA A 85 -16.21 15.38 8.92
N PRO A 86 -16.95 14.99 9.97
CA PRO A 86 -16.44 15.05 11.33
C PRO A 86 -15.20 14.16 11.49
N GLU A 87 -14.30 14.54 12.39
CA GLU A 87 -13.09 13.78 12.67
C GLU A 87 -13.38 12.32 13.07
N SER A 88 -14.53 12.08 13.71
CA SER A 88 -15.01 10.74 14.07
C SER A 88 -15.06 9.79 12.88
N PHE A 89 -15.45 10.25 11.69
CA PHE A 89 -15.48 9.43 10.48
C PHE A 89 -14.11 8.81 10.16
N TYR A 90 -13.05 9.61 10.24
CA TYR A 90 -11.69 9.15 9.95
C TYR A 90 -11.11 8.30 11.08
N LYS A 91 -11.51 8.59 12.33
CA LYS A 91 -11.15 7.76 13.48
C LYS A 91 -11.76 6.36 13.36
N GLU A 92 -13.06 6.27 13.08
CA GLU A 92 -13.76 5.00 12.86
C GLU A 92 -13.16 4.22 11.68
N LEU A 93 -12.84 4.92 10.57
CA LEU A 93 -12.16 4.31 9.43
C LEU A 93 -10.79 3.74 9.82
N THR A 94 -10.02 4.48 10.63
CA THR A 94 -8.70 4.03 11.11
C THR A 94 -8.83 2.81 12.03
N GLU A 95 -9.81 2.80 12.92
CA GLU A 95 -10.11 1.68 13.82
C GLU A 95 -10.53 0.42 13.04
N ASP A 96 -11.42 0.56 12.06
CA ASP A 96 -11.85 -0.54 11.18
C ASP A 96 -10.65 -1.16 10.45
N TYR A 97 -9.84 -0.34 9.77
CA TYR A 97 -8.66 -0.81 9.06
C TYR A 97 -7.58 -1.37 9.98
N SER A 98 -7.44 -0.85 11.20
CA SER A 98 -6.53 -1.40 12.20
C SER A 98 -6.96 -2.81 12.62
N SER A 99 -8.26 -3.02 12.86
CA SER A 99 -8.79 -4.35 13.20
C SER A 99 -8.56 -5.37 12.07
N LYS A 100 -8.74 -4.93 10.80
CA LYS A 100 -8.50 -5.75 9.60
C LYS A 100 -7.02 -6.05 9.40
N LYS A 101 -6.15 -5.06 9.65
CA LYS A 101 -4.69 -5.25 9.67
C LYS A 101 -4.32 -6.35 10.67
N ASP A 102 -4.83 -6.27 11.89
CA ASP A 102 -4.48 -7.21 12.96
C ASP A 102 -4.90 -8.65 12.61
N ILE A 103 -6.09 -8.83 12.04
CA ILE A 103 -6.57 -10.14 11.56
C ILE A 103 -5.61 -10.72 10.52
N LEU A 104 -5.27 -9.95 9.48
CA LEU A 104 -4.43 -10.44 8.40
C LEU A 104 -2.98 -10.66 8.85
N VAL A 105 -2.40 -9.72 9.59
CA VAL A 105 -1.01 -9.81 10.10
C VAL A 105 -0.85 -11.02 11.02
N LYS A 106 -1.78 -11.19 11.98
CA LYS A 106 -1.77 -12.37 12.87
C LYS A 106 -1.92 -13.66 12.07
N GLY A 107 -2.88 -13.70 11.14
CA GLY A 107 -3.13 -14.86 10.29
C GLY A 107 -1.93 -15.25 9.44
N LEU A 108 -1.24 -14.29 8.82
CA LEU A 108 -0.03 -14.54 8.03
C LEU A 108 1.11 -15.08 8.90
N LYS A 109 1.32 -14.52 10.10
CA LYS A 109 2.31 -15.05 11.06
C LYS A 109 1.99 -16.50 11.46
N GLU A 110 0.72 -16.82 11.69
CA GLU A 110 0.26 -18.18 12.03
C GLU A 110 0.43 -19.18 10.87
N VAL A 111 0.20 -18.76 9.63
CA VAL A 111 0.50 -19.57 8.42
C VAL A 111 2.01 -19.81 8.30
N GLY A 112 2.81 -18.87 8.80
CA GLY A 112 4.26 -19.00 8.91
C GLY A 112 5.05 -18.15 7.93
N PHE A 113 4.46 -17.08 7.43
CA PHE A 113 5.19 -15.99 6.78
C PHE A 113 6.03 -15.22 7.82
N GLU A 114 7.17 -14.66 7.39
CA GLU A 114 7.75 -13.51 8.08
C GLU A 114 7.00 -12.26 7.62
N VAL A 115 6.44 -11.49 8.56
CA VAL A 115 5.55 -10.37 8.24
C VAL A 115 6.18 -9.05 8.66
N PHE A 116 6.28 -8.12 7.72
CA PHE A 116 6.73 -6.75 7.96
C PHE A 116 5.52 -5.90 8.35
N GLU A 117 5.44 -5.53 9.63
CA GLU A 117 4.25 -4.87 10.17
C GLU A 117 4.08 -3.45 9.61
N PRO A 118 2.92 -3.14 8.97
CA PRO A 118 2.72 -1.85 8.35
C PRO A 118 2.34 -0.79 9.39
N GLN A 119 2.86 0.42 9.20
CA GLN A 119 2.60 1.59 10.04
C GLN A 119 1.42 2.43 9.50
N GLY A 120 1.09 2.27 8.23
CA GLY A 120 -0.03 2.92 7.55
C GLY A 120 -0.39 2.19 6.25
N THR A 121 -1.22 2.82 5.42
CA THR A 121 -1.86 2.21 4.24
C THR A 121 -2.82 1.06 4.61
N TYR A 122 -3.25 0.31 3.60
CA TYR A 122 -3.99 -0.94 3.76
C TYR A 122 -3.28 -2.14 3.13
N PHE A 123 -1.94 -2.06 3.03
CA PHE A 123 -1.09 -3.12 2.50
C PHE A 123 -0.18 -3.68 3.59
N VAL A 124 0.16 -4.96 3.45
CA VAL A 124 1.16 -5.65 4.26
C VAL A 124 2.10 -6.41 3.34
N MET A 125 3.40 -6.32 3.64
CA MET A 125 4.44 -7.10 2.99
C MET A 125 4.82 -8.29 3.86
N ALA A 126 5.09 -9.42 3.23
CA ALA A 126 5.54 -10.63 3.90
C ALA A 126 6.57 -11.38 3.06
N ASP A 127 7.44 -12.15 3.70
CA ASP A 127 8.40 -13.03 3.03
C ASP A 127 7.78 -14.42 2.80
N HIS A 128 7.83 -14.92 1.57
CA HIS A 128 7.28 -16.21 1.16
C HIS A 128 8.30 -17.35 1.10
N THR A 129 9.60 -17.07 1.30
CA THR A 129 10.68 -18.07 1.24
C THR A 129 10.49 -19.29 2.14
N PRO A 130 9.77 -19.25 3.30
CA PRO A 130 9.46 -20.46 4.05
C PRO A 130 8.68 -21.54 3.27
N PHE A 131 8.02 -21.16 2.17
CA PHE A 131 7.26 -22.07 1.31
C PHE A 131 8.07 -22.60 0.11
N GLY A 132 9.31 -22.13 -0.08
CA GLY A 132 10.29 -22.75 -0.98
C GLY A 132 10.17 -22.42 -2.46
N PHE A 133 9.44 -21.36 -2.82
CA PHE A 133 9.30 -20.90 -4.20
C PHE A 133 10.50 -20.05 -4.63
N ALA A 134 10.87 -20.11 -5.91
CA ALA A 134 12.04 -19.41 -6.43
C ALA A 134 11.77 -17.92 -6.73
N SER A 135 10.50 -17.55 -6.92
CA SER A 135 10.08 -16.18 -7.21
C SER A 135 8.71 -15.85 -6.63
N ASP A 136 8.47 -14.57 -6.40
CA ASP A 136 7.21 -14.01 -5.95
C ASP A 136 6.09 -14.18 -7.00
N VAL A 137 6.43 -14.14 -8.29
CA VAL A 137 5.50 -14.40 -9.39
C VAL A 137 5.00 -15.84 -9.35
N GLU A 138 5.91 -16.81 -9.24
CA GLU A 138 5.56 -18.22 -9.11
C GLU A 138 4.71 -18.48 -7.85
N PHE A 139 5.12 -17.90 -6.72
CA PHE A 139 4.37 -18.00 -5.48
C PHE A 139 2.96 -17.40 -5.58
N CYS A 140 2.81 -16.19 -6.14
CA CYS A 140 1.51 -15.54 -6.32
C CYS A 140 0.61 -16.34 -7.27
N LYS A 141 1.17 -16.95 -8.31
CA LYS A 141 0.42 -17.83 -9.22
C LYS A 141 -0.10 -19.06 -8.49
N PHE A 142 0.75 -19.74 -7.71
CA PHE A 142 0.35 -20.86 -6.87
C PHE A 142 -0.74 -20.48 -5.85
N LEU A 143 -0.60 -19.32 -5.19
CA LEU A 143 -1.63 -18.83 -4.26
C LEU A 143 -3.00 -18.69 -4.94
N ILE A 144 -3.03 -18.22 -6.18
CA ILE A 144 -4.28 -18.05 -6.93
C ILE A 144 -4.85 -19.41 -7.34
N GLU A 145 -4.06 -20.24 -8.01
CA GLU A 145 -4.51 -21.48 -8.66
C GLU A 145 -4.84 -22.57 -7.62
N GLU A 146 -3.97 -22.74 -6.62
CA GLU A 146 -4.06 -23.85 -5.68
C GLU A 146 -4.71 -23.44 -4.36
N VAL A 147 -4.37 -22.25 -3.83
CA VAL A 147 -4.88 -21.80 -2.53
C VAL A 147 -6.24 -21.09 -2.67
N GLY A 148 -6.46 -20.39 -3.78
CA GLY A 148 -7.64 -19.54 -4.00
C GLY A 148 -7.54 -18.21 -3.25
N VAL A 149 -6.34 -17.63 -3.17
CA VAL A 149 -6.05 -16.31 -2.58
C VAL A 149 -5.20 -15.51 -3.57
N ALA A 150 -5.64 -14.30 -3.93
CA ALA A 150 -4.85 -13.43 -4.78
C ALA A 150 -3.94 -12.51 -3.94
N ALA A 151 -2.68 -12.45 -4.31
CA ALA A 151 -1.67 -11.53 -3.78
C ALA A 151 -0.90 -10.89 -4.94
N ILE A 152 -0.03 -9.92 -4.64
CA ILE A 152 0.73 -9.20 -5.66
C ILE A 152 2.23 -9.46 -5.51
N PRO A 153 2.92 -9.85 -6.60
CA PRO A 153 4.37 -10.00 -6.61
C PRO A 153 5.04 -8.62 -6.55
N PRO A 154 5.78 -8.28 -5.49
CA PRO A 154 6.36 -6.95 -5.32
C PRO A 154 7.52 -6.65 -6.25
N SER A 155 8.14 -7.65 -6.89
CA SER A 155 9.23 -7.49 -7.87
C SER A 155 8.90 -6.49 -8.97
N VAL A 156 7.62 -6.32 -9.34
CA VAL A 156 7.18 -5.31 -10.33
C VAL A 156 7.33 -3.86 -9.86
N PHE A 157 7.53 -3.64 -8.55
CA PHE A 157 7.78 -2.32 -7.96
C PHE A 157 9.28 -2.01 -7.84
N TYR A 158 10.16 -2.94 -8.18
CA TYR A 158 11.60 -2.76 -8.12
C TYR A 158 12.19 -2.54 -9.52
N THR A 159 13.26 -1.75 -9.60
CA THR A 159 14.06 -1.63 -10.82
C THR A 159 14.81 -2.92 -11.12
N ASN A 160 15.37 -3.56 -10.09
CA ASN A 160 15.90 -4.92 -10.15
C ASN A 160 14.89 -5.90 -9.53
N PRO A 161 14.20 -6.74 -10.32
CA PRO A 161 13.19 -7.66 -9.81
C PRO A 161 13.69 -8.62 -8.72
N ASP A 162 14.98 -8.96 -8.73
CA ASP A 162 15.60 -9.85 -7.74
C ASP A 162 15.53 -9.32 -6.31
N ASP A 163 15.44 -8.00 -6.12
CA ASP A 163 15.38 -7.37 -4.79
C ASP A 163 14.00 -7.60 -4.14
N GLY A 164 12.95 -7.80 -4.95
CA GLY A 164 11.58 -8.02 -4.50
C GLY A 164 11.11 -9.48 -4.54
N LYS A 165 11.90 -10.39 -5.13
CA LYS A 165 11.44 -11.75 -5.48
C LYS A 165 11.06 -12.64 -4.30
N ASN A 166 11.51 -12.33 -3.09
CA ASN A 166 11.21 -13.10 -1.88
C ASN A 166 9.95 -12.58 -1.15
N LEU A 167 9.40 -11.46 -1.61
CA LEU A 167 8.32 -10.76 -0.93
C LEU A 167 6.97 -11.05 -1.58
N VAL A 168 5.90 -10.83 -0.84
CA VAL A 168 4.53 -10.86 -1.32
C VAL A 168 3.74 -9.72 -0.67
N ARG A 169 2.90 -9.04 -1.46
CA ARG A 169 2.02 -7.97 -0.95
C ARG A 169 0.59 -8.45 -0.85
N PHE A 170 0.00 -8.32 0.34
CA PHE A 170 -1.43 -8.48 0.56
C PHE A 170 -2.10 -7.13 0.86
N ALA A 171 -3.41 -7.05 0.60
CA ALA A 171 -4.22 -5.88 0.93
C ALA A 171 -5.34 -6.27 1.90
N PHE A 172 -5.50 -5.52 2.98
CA PHE A 172 -6.52 -5.77 4.01
C PHE A 172 -7.75 -4.85 3.90
N CYS A 173 -7.88 -4.09 2.80
CA CYS A 173 -9.08 -3.32 2.45
C CYS A 173 -10.24 -4.22 1.96
N LYS A 174 -10.61 -5.22 2.76
CA LYS A 174 -11.65 -6.23 2.48
C LYS A 174 -12.56 -6.39 3.68
N ASP A 175 -13.67 -7.09 3.49
CA ASP A 175 -14.54 -7.48 4.59
C ASP A 175 -13.81 -8.47 5.52
N THR A 176 -14.12 -8.37 6.81
CA THR A 176 -13.50 -9.19 7.85
C THR A 176 -13.58 -10.68 7.56
N ASP A 177 -14.73 -11.17 7.09
CA ASP A 177 -14.91 -12.59 6.77
C ASP A 177 -14.10 -13.02 5.56
N THR A 178 -13.90 -12.13 4.58
CA THR A 178 -13.02 -12.40 3.43
C THR A 178 -11.58 -12.57 3.90
N LEU A 179 -11.10 -11.74 4.83
CA LEU A 179 -9.75 -11.85 5.39
C LEU A 179 -9.58 -13.16 6.17
N LYS A 180 -10.53 -13.50 7.02
CA LYS A 180 -10.53 -14.76 7.78
C LYS A 180 -10.51 -15.97 6.85
N GLN A 181 -11.37 -15.99 5.82
CA GLN A 181 -11.41 -17.07 4.84
C GLN A 181 -10.10 -17.20 4.06
N ALA A 182 -9.46 -16.09 3.68
CA ALA A 182 -8.17 -16.12 3.02
C ALA A 182 -7.09 -16.74 3.92
N VAL A 183 -7.04 -16.34 5.20
CA VAL A 183 -6.13 -16.92 6.20
C VAL A 183 -6.36 -18.42 6.36
N GLU A 184 -7.62 -18.85 6.52
CA GLU A 184 -7.94 -20.28 6.68
C GLU A 184 -7.57 -21.10 5.45
N ARG A 185 -7.82 -20.60 4.23
CA ARG A 185 -7.35 -21.26 2.99
C ARG A 185 -5.84 -21.42 2.98
N MET A 186 -5.12 -20.37 3.34
CA MET A 186 -3.65 -20.41 3.42
C MET A 186 -3.17 -21.41 4.47
N LYS A 187 -3.75 -21.44 5.67
CA LYS A 187 -3.41 -22.43 6.72
C LYS A 187 -3.61 -23.88 6.27
N LEU A 188 -4.69 -24.15 5.54
CA LEU A 188 -5.02 -25.49 5.08
C LEU A 188 -4.12 -25.99 3.95
N LYS A 189 -3.69 -25.08 3.05
CA LYS A 189 -3.07 -25.46 1.78
C LYS A 189 -1.59 -25.13 1.66
N LEU A 190 -1.08 -24.13 2.37
CA LEU A 190 0.35 -23.84 2.39
C LEU A 190 1.07 -24.80 3.33
N LYS A 191 2.14 -25.41 2.83
CA LYS A 191 3.02 -26.27 3.62
C LYS A 191 4.41 -25.66 3.62
N LYS A 192 5.00 -25.48 4.82
CA LYS A 192 6.39 -25.06 4.93
C LYS A 192 7.28 -26.12 4.28
N LYS A 193 8.35 -25.67 3.62
CA LYS A 193 9.37 -26.58 3.13
C LYS A 193 10.01 -27.27 4.35
N VAL A 194 9.96 -28.60 4.41
CA VAL A 194 10.71 -29.35 5.42
C VAL A 194 12.17 -29.19 5.07
N VAL A 195 12.92 -28.45 5.88
CA VAL A 195 14.37 -28.38 5.74
C VAL A 195 14.92 -29.70 6.27
N SER A 196 15.18 -30.64 5.36
CA SER A 196 15.98 -31.82 5.68
C SER A 196 17.38 -31.33 6.06
N HIS A 197 17.68 -31.35 7.36
CA HIS A 197 19.04 -31.15 7.83
C HIS A 197 19.81 -32.42 7.44
N ALA A 198 20.59 -32.33 6.37
CA ALA A 198 21.61 -33.31 6.02
C ALA A 198 22.90 -32.96 6.76
#